data_AF-A0AAV0Y6H4-F1
#
_entry.id   AF-A0AAV0Y6H4-F1
#
_cell.length_a   1.000
_cell.length_b   1.000
_cell.length_c   1.000
_cell.angle_alpha   90.00
_cell.angle_beta   90.00
_cell.angle_gamma   90.00
#
_symmetry.space_group_name_H-M   'P 1'
#
loop_
_entity.id
_entity.type
_entity.pdbx_description
1 polymer ?
#
loop_
_entity_poly.entity_id
_entity_poly.type
_entity_poly.pdbx_seq_one_letter_code
_entity_poly.pdbx_strand_id
1 'polypeptide(L)'
;MYSWTDSSIVLSWLVSPQINYKIFVTNRIAKIRQLLPDCQWNHVPSEDNPADCVSRGILASQLAQYTFYWNGPNLLTDLEPTDSQFIPIPPE
;
A
#
# COMPACT_ATOMS: atom_id res chain seq x y z
N MET A 1 -10.98 -3.15 -7.14
CA MET A 1 -9.83 -3.92 -6.59
C MET A 1 -9.39 -3.21 -5.31
N TYR A 2 -8.86 -3.92 -4.32
CA TYR A 2 -8.31 -3.30 -3.12
C TYR A 2 -6.79 -3.45 -3.09
N SER A 3 -6.09 -2.46 -2.56
CA SER A 3 -4.64 -2.47 -2.39
C SER A 3 -4.26 -1.75 -1.10
N TRP A 4 -3.19 -2.23 -0.46
CA TRP A 4 -2.69 -1.70 0.81
C TRP A 4 -1.22 -1.30 0.68
N THR A 5 -0.84 -0.26 1.40
CA THR A 5 0.56 0.15 1.56
C THR A 5 0.77 0.71 2.96
N ASP A 6 1.95 0.47 3.52
CA ASP A 6 2.41 1.08 4.78
C ASP A 6 3.08 2.44 4.56
N SER A 7 3.23 2.87 3.31
CA SER A 7 3.78 4.18 2.99
C SER A 7 2.69 5.25 2.98
N SER A 8 2.52 5.94 4.11
CA SER A 8 1.60 7.08 4.26
C SER A 8 1.84 8.19 3.23
N ILE A 9 3.10 8.40 2.82
CA ILE A 9 3.44 9.40 1.80
C ILE A 9 2.90 8.97 0.43
N VAL A 10 3.15 7.71 0.02
CA VAL A 10 2.65 7.18 -1.26
C VAL A 10 1.12 7.16 -1.27
N LEU A 11 0.50 6.75 -0.15
CA LEU A 11 -0.95 6.75 -0.02
C LEU A 11 -1.54 8.16 -0.16
N SER A 12 -0.90 9.18 0.45
CA SER A 12 -1.28 10.59 0.29
C SER A 12 -1.28 11.00 -1.18
N TRP A 13 -0.25 10.62 -1.94
CA TRP A 13 -0.15 10.91 -3.37
C TRP A 13 -1.22 10.21 -4.21
N LEU A 14 -1.63 9.00 -3.81
CA LEU A 14 -2.64 8.20 -4.51
C LEU A 14 -4.06 8.74 -4.31
N VAL A 15 -4.38 9.23 -3.11
CA VAL A 15 -5.74 9.70 -2.76
C VAL A 15 -5.96 11.19 -2.97
N SER A 16 -4.88 11.99 -3.10
CA SER A 16 -4.97 13.44 -3.26
C SER A 16 -4.90 13.89 -4.74
N PRO A 17 -5.37 15.11 -5.07
CA PRO A 17 -5.12 15.74 -6.36
C PRO A 17 -3.62 15.98 -6.61
N GLN A 18 -3.12 15.63 -7.80
CA GLN A 18 -1.68 15.60 -8.13
C GLN A 18 -1.03 16.97 -8.40
N ILE A 19 -1.77 18.07 -8.23
CA ILE A 19 -1.45 19.38 -8.82
C ILE A 19 -0.14 19.97 -8.26
N ASN A 20 0.33 19.49 -7.09
CA ASN A 20 1.46 20.06 -6.37
C ASN A 20 2.69 19.13 -6.25
N TYR A 21 2.72 17.98 -6.94
CA TYR A 21 3.85 17.05 -6.81
C TYR A 21 4.91 17.23 -7.89
N LYS A 22 6.15 16.85 -7.56
CA LYS A 22 7.27 16.78 -8.52
C LYS A 22 6.89 15.91 -9.72
N ILE A 23 7.34 16.29 -10.91
CA ILE A 23 7.03 15.60 -12.19
C ILE A 23 7.23 14.08 -12.11
N PHE A 24 8.29 13.62 -11.44
CA PHE A 24 8.54 12.20 -11.24
C PHE A 24 7.39 11.47 -10.52
N VAL A 25 6.87 12.06 -9.43
CA VAL A 25 5.75 11.51 -8.65
C VAL A 25 4.48 11.56 -9.50
N THR A 26 4.16 12.71 -10.10
CA THR A 26 2.99 12.88 -10.97
C THR A 26 2.93 11.82 -12.06
N ASN A 27 4.04 11.59 -12.79
CA ASN A 27 4.10 10.57 -13.84
C ASN A 27 3.90 9.14 -13.31
N ARG A 28 4.41 8.84 -12.10
CA ARG A 28 4.23 7.52 -11.47
C ARG A 28 2.79 7.29 -11.03
N ILE A 29 2.16 8.27 -10.37
CA ILE A 29 0.76 8.15 -9.95
C ILE A 29 -0.17 8.08 -11.17
N ALA A 30 0.08 8.86 -12.22
CA ALA A 30 -0.68 8.76 -13.47
C ALA A 30 -0.62 7.35 -14.07
N LYS A 31 0.57 6.73 -14.12
CA LYS A 31 0.73 5.35 -14.57
C LYS A 31 0.01 4.34 -13.68
N ILE A 32 0.09 4.50 -12.36
CA ILE A 32 -0.62 3.61 -11.42
C ILE A 32 -2.14 3.70 -11.63
N ARG A 33 -2.70 4.92 -11.71
CA ARG A 33 -4.14 5.13 -11.95
C ARG A 33 -4.59 4.60 -13.33
N GLN A 34 -3.73 4.68 -14.35
CA GLN A 34 -4.03 4.09 -15.66
C GLN A 34 -4.11 2.56 -15.60
N LEU A 35 -3.21 1.90 -14.85
CA LEU A 35 -3.18 0.45 -14.71
C LEU A 35 -4.28 -0.07 -13.77
N LEU A 36 -4.68 0.76 -12.80
CA LEU A 36 -5.58 0.41 -11.69
C LEU A 36 -6.63 1.53 -11.47
N PRO A 37 -7.56 1.75 -12.42
CA PRO A 37 -8.47 2.90 -12.40
C PRO A 37 -9.45 2.89 -11.22
N ASP A 38 -9.96 1.71 -10.85
CA ASP A 38 -10.97 1.52 -9.80
C ASP A 38 -10.37 0.84 -8.55
N CYS A 39 -9.08 1.09 -8.28
CA CYS A 39 -8.43 0.55 -7.10
C CYS A 39 -8.70 1.42 -5.87
N GLN A 40 -9.16 0.77 -4.80
CA GLN A 40 -9.29 1.36 -3.48
C GLN A 40 -7.98 1.17 -2.73
N TRP A 41 -7.33 2.28 -2.40
CA TRP A 41 -6.04 2.31 -1.72
C TRP A 41 -6.22 2.53 -0.23
N ASN A 42 -5.64 1.65 0.58
CA ASN A 42 -5.78 1.65 2.04
C ASN A 42 -4.41 1.63 2.71
N HIS A 43 -4.38 2.04 3.97
CA HIS A 43 -3.19 1.91 4.80
C HIS A 43 -3.14 0.53 5.46
N VAL A 44 -1.95 -0.04 5.61
CA VAL A 44 -1.67 -1.16 6.51
C VAL A 44 -0.47 -0.79 7.38
N PRO A 45 -0.47 -1.05 8.70
CA PRO A 45 0.73 -0.87 9.51
C PRO A 45 1.94 -1.64 8.96
N SER A 46 3.16 -1.12 9.14
CA SER A 46 4.36 -1.81 8.65
C SER A 46 4.54 -3.20 9.27
N GLU A 47 4.19 -3.38 10.54
CA GLU A 47 4.18 -4.71 11.19
C GLU A 47 3.20 -5.69 10.55
N ASP A 48 2.13 -5.16 9.94
CA ASP A 48 1.07 -5.93 9.30
C ASP A 48 1.23 -6.02 7.78
N ASN A 49 2.33 -5.50 7.22
CA ASN A 49 2.59 -5.52 5.78
C ASN A 49 3.33 -6.81 5.36
N PRO A 50 2.65 -7.79 4.73
CA PRO A 50 3.30 -9.03 4.32
C PRO A 50 4.43 -8.79 3.30
N ALA A 51 4.36 -7.72 2.49
CA ALA A 51 5.37 -7.44 1.47
C ALA A 51 6.72 -6.97 2.05
N ASP A 52 6.76 -6.53 3.32
CA ASP A 52 7.96 -5.97 3.96
C ASP A 52 9.09 -7.01 4.05
N CYS A 53 8.79 -8.28 4.34
CA CYS A 53 9.83 -9.30 4.44
C CYS A 53 10.55 -9.54 3.10
N VAL A 54 9.85 -9.40 1.98
CA VAL A 54 10.43 -9.58 0.64
C VAL A 54 11.26 -8.37 0.25
N SER A 55 10.81 -7.15 0.58
CA SER A 55 11.55 -5.91 0.28
C SER A 55 12.84 -5.79 1.10
N ARG A 56 12.88 -6.37 2.31
CA ARG A 56 14.09 -6.42 3.18
C ARG A 56 15.10 -7.50 2.81
N GLY A 57 14.72 -8.44 1.95
CA GLY A 57 15.56 -9.56 1.56
C GLY A 57 15.41 -10.76 2.50
N ILE A 58 14.56 -11.70 2.08
CA ILE A 58 14.36 -13.01 2.71
C ILE A 58 14.81 -14.10 1.74
N LEU A 59 15.42 -15.19 2.24
CA LEU A 59 15.79 -16.32 1.40
C LEU A 59 14.54 -17.02 0.86
N ALA A 60 14.58 -17.51 -0.38
CA ALA A 60 13.44 -18.19 -0.99
C ALA A 60 12.94 -19.39 -0.16
N SER A 61 13.87 -20.14 0.47
CA SER A 61 13.53 -21.26 1.36
C SER A 61 12.80 -20.81 2.63
N GLN A 62 13.14 -19.64 3.16
CA GLN A 62 12.47 -19.06 4.33
C GLN A 62 11.11 -18.47 3.93
N LEU A 63 11.04 -17.77 2.79
CA LEU A 63 9.79 -17.22 2.26
C LEU A 63 8.75 -18.30 2.02
N ALA A 64 9.16 -19.46 1.49
CA ALA A 64 8.27 -20.60 1.29
C ALA A 64 7.61 -21.10 2.58
N GLN A 65 8.24 -20.87 3.74
CA GLN A 65 7.74 -21.26 5.06
C GLN A 65 7.12 -20.09 5.83
N TYR A 66 7.20 -18.86 5.31
CA TYR A 66 6.75 -17.67 6.01
C TYR A 66 5.26 -17.43 5.79
N THR A 67 4.45 -18.05 6.64
CA THR A 67 2.98 -18.05 6.53
C THR A 67 2.36 -16.66 6.51
N PHE A 68 2.96 -15.70 7.21
CA PHE A 68 2.49 -14.31 7.21
C PHE A 68 2.46 -13.68 5.81
N TYR A 69 3.47 -13.95 4.97
CA TYR A 69 3.49 -13.47 3.59
C TYR A 69 2.33 -14.03 2.75
N TRP A 70 2.06 -15.32 2.89
CA TRP A 70 1.10 -16.04 2.05
C TRP A 70 -0.35 -15.89 2.50
N ASN A 71 -0.56 -15.79 3.81
CA ASN A 71 -1.90 -15.68 4.39
C ASN A 71 -2.34 -14.23 4.61
N GLY A 72 -1.39 -13.30 4.70
CA GLY A 72 -1.64 -11.91 5.06
C GLY A 72 -1.98 -11.71 6.53
N PRO A 73 -2.19 -10.45 6.96
CA PRO A 73 -2.61 -10.12 8.31
C PRO A 73 -4.11 -10.41 8.52
N ASN A 74 -4.49 -10.68 9.76
CA ASN A 74 -5.89 -10.92 10.14
C ASN A 74 -6.81 -9.74 9.76
N LEU A 75 -6.24 -8.53 9.75
CA LEU A 75 -6.92 -7.28 9.33
C LEU A 75 -7.61 -7.40 7.96
N LEU A 76 -7.07 -8.20 7.03
CA LEU A 76 -7.64 -8.38 5.69
C LEU A 76 -8.70 -9.48 5.63
N THR A 77 -8.78 -10.32 6.66
CA THR A 77 -9.73 -11.44 6.76
C THR A 77 -10.95 -11.13 7.60
N ASP A 78 -10.89 -10.07 8.42
CA ASP A 78 -12.00 -9.63 9.24
C ASP A 78 -13.09 -8.96 8.36
N LEU A 79 -14.34 -9.39 8.54
CA LEU A 79 -15.51 -8.91 7.78
C LEU A 79 -15.93 -7.48 8.14
N GLU A 80 -15.39 -6.94 9.23
CA GLU A 80 -15.65 -5.57 9.64
C GLU A 80 -14.83 -4.64 8.72
N PRO A 81 -15.47 -3.71 8.01
CA PRO A 81 -14.73 -2.73 7.21
C PRO A 81 -13.82 -1.97 8.15
N THR A 82 -12.52 -2.23 8.04
CA THR A 82 -11.52 -1.37 8.66
C THR A 82 -11.59 -0.06 7.89
N ASP A 83 -12.36 0.88 8.42
CA ASP A 83 -12.22 2.29 8.05
C ASP A 83 -10.77 2.65 8.35
N SER A 84 -9.92 2.50 7.33
CA SER A 84 -8.55 2.98 7.37
C SER A 84 -8.68 4.50 7.51
N GLN A 85 -8.62 5.00 8.74
CA GLN A 85 -8.69 6.42 9.10
C GLN A 85 -7.42 7.15 8.66
N PHE A 86 -7.01 6.93 7.41
CA PHE A 86 -5.87 7.56 6.82
C PHE A 86 -6.22 9.01 6.50
N ILE A 87 -5.46 9.93 7.11
CA ILE A 87 -5.53 11.36 6.83
C ILE A 87 -4.40 11.69 5.86
N PRO A 88 -4.70 12.18 4.63
CA PRO A 88 -3.66 12.52 3.67
C PRO A 88 -2.72 13.59 4.22
N ILE A 89 -1.41 13.36 4.03
CA ILE A 89 -0.37 14.32 4.37
C ILE A 89 -0.35 15.38 3.26
N PRO A 90 -0.35 16.69 3.60
CA PRO A 90 -0.28 17.75 2.61
C PRO A 90 1.04 17.68 1.81
N PRO A 91 1.06 18.18 0.56
CA PRO A 91 2.29 18.32 -0.21
C PRO A 91 3.30 19.23 0.51
N GLU A 92 4.57 18.87 0.49
CA GLU A 92 5.71 19.75 0.86
C GLU A 92 5.99 20.82 -0.21
#